data_AF-A0A960EM39-F1
#
_entry.id   AF-A0A960EM39-F1
#
_cell.length_a   1.000
_cell.length_b   1.000
_cell.length_c   1.000
_cell.angle_alpha   90.00
_cell.angle_beta   90.00
_cell.angle_gamma   90.00
#
_symmetry.space_group_name_H-M   'P 1'
#
loop_
_entity.id
_entity.type
_entity.pdbx_description
1 polymer ?
#
loop_
_entity_poly.entity_id
_entity_poly.type
_entity_poly.pdbx_seq_one_letter_code
_entity_poly.pdbx_strand_id
1 'polypeptide(L)'
;MSSVAQIGNLAVIGGTFTSITLRDGTVIPQAKLVAFDLDTGELASGFMHTLDGDVDVVRAAEDGSAVFIGGTFKKIDGQWHIRVARLNPDGSVAAGFNASASAQVLALQEHAGRLFLGGSFESVNNIPRSRLAAIDALTGALDADFDLPLTSPAGPGGSGSVKSLDLNVDGRTLLVAHNSLYVAGESRTGVALIDIATNSVLPWQTDWYLQSRLNCAGARLAIRDAEFSPDGSRFVVVEKGGGRCDKSIAWPTADGPGLEENLWVTQMFDSVLAVGAADNAFYVGGHFCYVRAMGAIPFTRVLEDPGVAKPTACSNKVVDVGDIKARYQIAALDPNTGAPLDWNPTTTSVIGSYDIEITPRGMLHGMDGDRVAWINTGRFSFHDLGTPTPPAPPLDTPPVVSIEAPASDATVSGRFRISGMAFDDVAMSHVELAVRNRDTKQWVQPDLSLGQWTLLSTALTDHTWESSDLSLPNGRYKIHVRAIDQAGNTSDGWVTRNIIVSN
;
A
#
# COMPACT_ATOMS: atom_id res chain seq x y z
N MET A 1 8.41 5.67 1.98
CA MET A 1 8.74 4.24 2.05
C MET A 1 8.65 3.69 0.64
N SER A 2 9.53 2.75 0.29
CA SER A 2 9.52 2.09 -1.03
C SER A 2 9.28 0.59 -0.93
N SER A 3 9.77 -0.05 0.13
CA SER A 3 9.61 -1.50 0.34
C SER A 3 9.70 -1.87 1.83
N VAL A 4 9.04 -2.96 2.23
CA VAL A 4 9.15 -3.63 3.53
C VAL A 4 9.32 -5.13 3.33
N ALA A 5 10.09 -5.76 4.22
CA ALA A 5 10.07 -7.20 4.39
C ALA A 5 10.04 -7.56 5.89
N GLN A 6 9.52 -8.75 6.22
CA GLN A 6 9.62 -9.29 7.57
C GLN A 6 10.84 -10.21 7.71
N ILE A 7 11.62 -10.02 8.79
CA ILE A 7 12.61 -11.01 9.23
C ILE A 7 12.43 -11.31 10.73
N GLY A 8 12.09 -12.55 11.06
CA GLY A 8 11.70 -12.90 12.43
C GLY A 8 10.55 -11.99 12.90
N ASN A 9 10.76 -11.24 13.99
CA ASN A 9 9.77 -10.29 14.49
C ASN A 9 9.96 -8.84 13.99
N LEU A 10 10.93 -8.60 13.10
CA LEU A 10 11.25 -7.27 12.62
C LEU A 10 10.56 -6.98 11.28
N ALA A 11 9.99 -5.79 11.15
CA ALA A 11 9.68 -5.19 9.85
C ALA A 11 10.85 -4.29 9.44
N VAL A 12 11.51 -4.65 8.33
CA VAL A 12 12.63 -3.89 7.77
C VAL A 12 12.13 -3.07 6.59
N ILE A 13 12.30 -1.76 6.67
CA ILE A 13 11.71 -0.79 5.74
C ILE A 13 12.83 -0.04 5.01
N GLY A 14 12.75 -0.10 3.68
CA GLY A 14 13.57 0.68 2.75
C GLY A 14 12.80 1.86 2.16
N GLY A 15 13.49 2.93 1.80
CA GLY A 15 12.90 3.97 0.96
C GLY A 15 13.74 5.23 0.77
N THR A 16 13.04 6.32 0.46
CA THR A 16 13.61 7.65 0.22
C THR A 16 13.57 8.58 1.44
N PHE A 17 13.06 8.10 2.59
CA PHE A 17 12.87 8.92 3.79
C PHE A 17 14.18 9.45 4.38
N THR A 18 14.12 10.60 5.04
CA THR A 18 15.29 11.30 5.60
C THR A 18 15.34 11.28 7.13
N SER A 19 14.24 10.90 7.77
CA SER A 19 14.09 10.85 9.23
C SER A 19 12.95 9.90 9.61
N ILE A 20 12.93 9.49 10.86
CA ILE A 20 11.85 8.74 11.51
C ILE A 20 11.24 9.64 12.59
N THR A 21 9.91 9.64 12.69
CA THR A 21 9.20 10.24 13.83
C THR A 21 8.59 9.13 14.66
N LEU A 22 8.97 9.03 15.93
CA LEU A 22 8.42 8.08 16.88
C LEU A 22 7.05 8.54 17.41
N ARG A 23 6.33 7.63 18.08
CA ARG A 23 4.97 7.90 18.62
C ARG A 23 4.93 9.05 19.62
N ASP A 24 6.01 9.30 20.36
CA ASP A 24 6.15 10.40 21.31
C ASP A 24 6.50 11.75 20.64
N GLY A 25 6.63 11.77 19.31
CA GLY A 25 7.03 12.94 18.53
C GLY A 25 8.55 13.10 18.37
N THR A 26 9.37 12.23 18.96
CA THR A 26 10.82 12.26 18.81
C THR A 26 11.21 12.04 17.35
N VAL A 27 12.04 12.94 16.80
CA VAL A 27 12.56 12.84 15.43
C VAL A 27 13.98 12.30 15.47
N ILE A 28 14.20 11.17 14.81
CA ILE A 28 15.51 10.52 14.67
C ILE A 28 15.99 10.76 13.24
N PRO A 29 17.20 11.33 13.03
CA PRO A 29 17.76 11.62 11.71
C PRO A 29 18.29 10.36 11.01
N GLN A 30 17.52 9.28 11.01
CA GLN A 30 17.80 8.05 10.28
C GLN A 30 17.10 8.10 8.93
N ALA A 31 17.86 7.85 7.87
CA ALA A 31 17.39 7.91 6.50
C ALA A 31 17.47 6.53 5.83
N LYS A 32 16.60 6.32 4.84
CA LYS A 32 16.63 5.25 3.82
C LYS A 32 16.42 3.81 4.28
N LEU A 33 16.88 3.41 5.46
CA LEU A 33 16.73 2.08 6.02
C LEU A 33 16.41 2.15 7.52
N VAL A 34 15.45 1.35 7.96
CA VAL A 34 15.08 1.22 9.37
C VAL A 34 14.47 -0.16 9.60
N ALA A 35 14.54 -0.68 10.83
CA ALA A 35 13.76 -1.83 11.23
C ALA A 35 13.06 -1.57 12.58
N PHE A 36 11.85 -2.11 12.73
CA PHE A 36 11.05 -2.03 13.94
C PHE A 36 10.65 -3.44 14.39
N ASP A 37 10.62 -3.66 15.70
CA ASP A 37 9.96 -4.82 16.27
C ASP A 37 8.44 -4.69 16.12
N LEU A 38 7.80 -5.75 15.61
CA LEU A 38 6.38 -5.76 15.28
C LEU A 38 5.47 -5.76 16.52
N ASP A 39 5.96 -6.23 17.66
CA ASP A 39 5.18 -6.29 18.90
C ASP A 39 5.33 -5.02 19.73
N THR A 40 6.55 -4.50 19.85
CA THR A 40 6.85 -3.35 20.72
C THR A 40 6.84 -2.03 19.97
N GLY A 41 7.06 -2.04 18.65
CA GLY A 41 7.29 -0.84 17.85
C GLY A 41 8.64 -0.17 18.13
N GLU A 42 9.53 -0.82 18.88
CA GLU A 42 10.87 -0.31 19.16
C GLU A 42 11.78 -0.43 17.92
N LEU A 43 12.70 0.52 17.79
CA LEU A 43 13.70 0.51 16.72
C LEU A 43 14.74 -0.58 16.96
N ALA A 44 15.01 -1.40 15.95
CA ALA A 44 16.15 -2.30 15.95
C ALA A 44 17.43 -1.53 15.59
N SER A 45 18.21 -1.14 16.61
CA SER A 45 19.39 -0.29 16.46
C SER A 45 20.45 -0.83 15.50
N GLY A 46 20.50 -2.14 15.28
CA GLY A 46 21.43 -2.77 14.36
C GLY A 46 21.21 -2.41 12.89
N PHE A 47 20.02 -1.93 12.51
CA PHE A 47 19.71 -1.51 11.14
C PHE A 47 19.95 -0.02 10.88
N MET A 48 20.53 0.71 11.84
CA MET A 48 20.74 2.15 11.78
C MET A 48 22.02 2.51 11.00
N HIS A 49 21.98 2.28 9.68
CA HIS A 49 23.11 2.52 8.78
C HIS A 49 23.03 3.86 8.06
N THR A 50 24.19 4.40 7.66
CA THR A 50 24.28 5.56 6.76
C THR A 50 24.43 5.10 5.31
N LEU A 51 23.46 5.44 4.46
CA LEU A 51 23.49 5.15 3.02
C LEU A 51 23.58 6.44 2.20
N ASP A 52 24.32 6.40 1.08
CA ASP A 52 24.49 7.54 0.15
C ASP A 52 23.47 7.56 -1.01
N GLY A 53 22.51 6.64 -1.00
CA GLY A 53 21.41 6.57 -1.95
C GLY A 53 20.21 5.83 -1.36
N ASP A 54 19.14 5.74 -2.15
CA ASP A 54 17.86 5.17 -1.71
C ASP A 54 17.91 3.64 -1.67
N VAL A 55 17.10 3.07 -0.77
CA VAL A 55 16.76 1.63 -0.75
C VAL A 55 15.39 1.48 -1.41
N ASP A 56 15.34 0.83 -2.57
CA ASP A 56 14.12 0.68 -3.35
C ASP A 56 13.41 -0.64 -3.09
N VAL A 57 14.14 -1.68 -2.70
CA VAL A 57 13.62 -3.02 -2.41
C VAL A 57 14.32 -3.64 -1.20
N VAL A 58 13.55 -4.31 -0.36
CA VAL A 58 14.01 -5.12 0.77
C VAL A 58 13.42 -6.52 0.61
N ARG A 59 14.23 -7.57 0.80
CA ARG A 59 13.77 -8.96 0.75
C ARG A 59 14.42 -9.78 1.86
N ALA A 60 13.63 -10.50 2.64
CA ALA A 60 14.18 -11.47 3.59
C ALA A 60 14.54 -12.78 2.89
N ALA A 61 15.59 -13.46 3.38
CA ALA A 61 15.88 -14.84 2.97
C ALA A 61 14.78 -15.78 3.49
N GLU A 62 14.45 -16.82 2.73
CA GLU A 62 13.38 -17.77 3.08
C GLU A 62 13.62 -18.45 4.44
N ASP A 63 14.90 -18.69 4.78
CA ASP A 63 15.32 -19.31 6.03
C ASP A 63 15.52 -18.31 7.19
N GLY A 64 15.26 -17.02 6.96
CA GLY A 64 15.47 -15.94 7.94
C GLY A 64 16.93 -15.65 8.26
N SER A 65 17.89 -16.14 7.46
CA SER A 65 19.33 -15.97 7.71
C SER A 65 19.89 -14.61 7.27
N ALA A 66 19.11 -13.83 6.52
CA ALA A 66 19.56 -12.56 5.95
C ALA A 66 18.40 -11.64 5.57
N VAL A 67 18.73 -10.35 5.44
CA VAL A 67 17.95 -9.38 4.69
C VAL A 67 18.80 -8.88 3.52
N PHE A 68 18.25 -8.90 2.32
CA PHE A 68 18.84 -8.31 1.13
C PHE A 68 18.21 -6.95 0.88
N ILE A 69 19.03 -5.97 0.53
CA ILE A 69 18.58 -4.64 0.15
C ILE A 69 19.09 -4.29 -1.24
N GLY A 70 18.24 -3.65 -2.05
CA GLY A 70 18.55 -3.18 -3.40
C GLY A 70 18.12 -1.72 -3.57
N GLY A 71 18.82 -0.97 -4.42
CA GLY A 71 18.43 0.41 -4.70
C GLY A 71 19.44 1.21 -5.51
N THR A 72 19.67 2.46 -5.12
CA THR A 72 20.59 3.40 -5.79
C THR A 72 21.88 3.70 -5.03
N PHE A 73 21.95 3.31 -3.76
CA PHE A 73 23.14 3.50 -2.90
C PHE A 73 24.40 2.86 -3.51
N LYS A 74 25.55 3.44 -3.18
CA LYS A 74 26.87 2.89 -3.49
C LYS A 74 27.67 2.57 -2.24
N LYS A 75 27.30 3.18 -1.11
CA LYS A 75 27.98 2.99 0.16
C LYS A 75 27.01 2.77 1.31
N ILE A 76 27.43 1.92 2.23
CA ILE A 76 26.82 1.71 3.54
C ILE A 76 27.93 1.94 4.58
N ASP A 77 27.70 2.86 5.52
CA ASP A 77 28.68 3.27 6.54
C ASP A 77 30.05 3.66 5.97
N GLY A 78 30.04 4.29 4.80
CA GLY A 78 31.22 4.73 4.07
C GLY A 78 31.96 3.63 3.29
N GLN A 79 31.57 2.36 3.42
CA GLN A 79 32.13 1.21 2.70
C GLN A 79 31.36 0.94 1.41
N TRP A 80 32.05 0.45 0.37
CA TRP A 80 31.45 0.19 -0.93
C TRP A 80 30.56 -1.06 -0.91
N HIS A 81 29.25 -0.84 -1.11
CA HIS A 81 28.25 -1.88 -1.37
C HIS A 81 27.35 -1.32 -2.46
N ILE A 82 27.61 -1.69 -3.72
CA ILE A 82 27.06 -0.95 -4.86
C ILE A 82 25.70 -1.52 -5.25
N ARG A 83 24.65 -0.86 -4.76
CA ARG A 83 23.23 -1.04 -5.13
C ARG A 83 22.59 -2.36 -4.72
N VAL A 84 23.36 -3.31 -4.19
CA VAL A 84 22.90 -4.55 -3.57
C VAL A 84 23.76 -4.80 -2.34
N ALA A 85 23.13 -5.18 -1.23
CA ALA A 85 23.83 -5.59 -0.03
C ALA A 85 23.06 -6.69 0.70
N ARG A 86 23.80 -7.46 1.51
CA ARG A 86 23.28 -8.45 2.45
C ARG A 86 23.51 -7.96 3.87
N LEU A 87 22.46 -7.94 4.67
CA LEU A 87 22.49 -7.67 6.11
C LEU A 87 22.20 -8.98 6.85
N ASN A 88 22.86 -9.16 7.99
CA ASN A 88 22.54 -10.25 8.91
C ASN A 88 21.22 -9.94 9.66
N PRO A 89 20.61 -10.92 10.34
CA PRO A 89 19.36 -10.70 11.07
C PRO A 89 19.48 -9.67 12.21
N ASP A 90 20.70 -9.45 12.72
CA ASP A 90 21.00 -8.41 13.70
C ASP A 90 21.21 -7.01 13.08
N GLY A 91 21.05 -6.88 11.76
CA GLY A 91 21.23 -5.66 10.98
C GLY A 91 22.65 -5.45 10.44
N SER A 92 23.67 -6.13 10.97
CA SER A 92 25.05 -5.89 10.55
C SER A 92 25.30 -6.22 9.07
N VAL A 93 26.05 -5.36 8.38
CA VAL A 93 26.38 -5.57 6.96
C VAL A 93 27.33 -6.76 6.78
N ALA A 94 26.97 -7.71 5.92
CA ALA A 94 27.77 -8.90 5.64
C ALA A 94 28.95 -8.55 4.72
N ALA A 95 30.12 -8.27 5.31
CA ALA A 95 31.33 -7.85 4.59
C ALA A 95 31.84 -8.85 3.52
N GLY A 96 31.48 -10.13 3.63
CA GLY A 96 31.84 -11.15 2.63
C GLY A 96 30.98 -11.15 1.36
N PHE A 97 29.88 -10.41 1.35
CA PHE A 97 28.96 -10.33 0.21
C PHE A 97 29.40 -9.22 -0.74
N ASN A 98 29.92 -9.60 -1.90
CA ASN A 98 30.57 -8.72 -2.87
C ASN A 98 29.83 -8.69 -4.21
N ALA A 99 28.59 -8.19 -4.20
CA ALA A 99 27.82 -7.92 -5.40
C ALA A 99 27.86 -6.44 -5.79
N SER A 100 27.73 -6.16 -7.08
CA SER A 100 27.59 -4.80 -7.62
C SER A 100 26.71 -4.77 -8.86
N ALA A 101 25.76 -3.84 -8.93
CA ALA A 101 24.95 -3.59 -10.12
C ALA A 101 25.27 -2.23 -10.75
N SER A 102 25.24 -2.12 -12.08
CA SER A 102 25.59 -0.88 -12.80
C SER A 102 24.50 0.20 -12.84
N ALA A 103 23.26 -0.15 -12.49
CA ALA A 103 22.18 0.81 -12.23
C ALA A 103 21.24 0.28 -11.13
N GLN A 104 20.13 0.98 -10.91
CA GLN A 104 19.16 0.73 -9.84
C GLN A 104 18.67 -0.72 -9.83
N VAL A 105 18.61 -1.31 -8.63
CA VAL A 105 17.96 -2.60 -8.35
C VAL A 105 16.61 -2.32 -7.72
N LEU A 106 15.55 -2.88 -8.30
CA LEU A 106 14.14 -2.60 -7.99
C LEU A 106 13.38 -3.83 -7.49
N ALA A 107 13.89 -5.04 -7.74
CA ALA A 107 13.27 -6.28 -7.33
C ALA A 107 14.34 -7.27 -6.86
N LEU A 108 14.01 -8.05 -5.83
CA LEU A 108 14.86 -9.09 -5.26
C LEU A 108 13.98 -10.29 -4.93
N GLN A 109 14.39 -11.48 -5.34
CA GLN A 109 13.79 -12.74 -4.92
C GLN A 109 14.92 -13.70 -4.56
N GLU A 110 14.89 -14.27 -3.36
CA GLU A 110 15.85 -15.30 -2.95
C GLU A 110 15.16 -16.66 -3.00
N HIS A 111 15.89 -17.67 -3.44
CA HIS A 111 15.48 -19.07 -3.34
C HIS A 111 16.68 -20.00 -3.42
N ALA A 112 16.73 -20.99 -2.52
CA ALA A 112 17.72 -22.05 -2.52
C ALA A 112 19.18 -21.56 -2.64
N GLY A 113 19.53 -20.43 -2.02
CA GLY A 113 20.88 -19.86 -2.04
C GLY A 113 21.21 -19.03 -3.28
N ARG A 114 20.25 -18.79 -4.17
CA ARG A 114 20.35 -17.86 -5.29
C ARG A 114 19.52 -16.62 -5.00
N LEU A 115 20.11 -15.45 -5.21
CA LEU A 115 19.40 -14.17 -5.18
C LEU A 115 19.22 -13.67 -6.62
N PHE A 116 17.97 -13.62 -7.07
CA PHE A 116 17.58 -13.01 -8.33
C PHE A 116 17.45 -11.50 -8.16
N LEU A 117 18.03 -10.77 -9.11
CA LEU A 117 18.09 -9.31 -9.14
C LEU A 117 17.27 -8.81 -10.33
N GLY A 118 16.33 -7.91 -10.10
CA GLY A 118 15.59 -7.19 -11.13
C GLY A 118 15.84 -5.68 -11.03
N GLY A 119 15.97 -4.99 -12.16
CA GLY A 119 16.12 -3.53 -12.13
C GLY A 119 16.36 -2.88 -13.49
N SER A 120 17.13 -1.79 -13.47
CA SER A 120 17.49 -1.01 -14.68
C SER A 120 18.98 -1.16 -15.06
N PHE A 121 19.70 -2.10 -14.44
CA PHE A 121 21.13 -2.31 -14.66
C PHE A 121 21.42 -2.98 -16.00
N GLU A 122 22.65 -2.79 -16.50
CA GLU A 122 23.13 -3.41 -17.74
C GLU A 122 24.34 -4.35 -17.49
N SER A 123 24.76 -4.45 -16.23
CA SER A 123 25.80 -5.37 -15.78
C SER A 123 25.74 -5.61 -14.28
N VAL A 124 26.18 -6.81 -13.89
CA VAL A 124 26.39 -7.23 -12.50
C VAL A 124 27.81 -7.74 -12.37
N ASN A 125 28.54 -7.29 -11.35
CA ASN A 125 29.97 -7.59 -11.14
C ASN A 125 30.82 -7.32 -12.39
N ASN A 126 30.49 -6.23 -13.11
CA ASN A 126 31.10 -5.81 -14.39
C ASN A 126 30.90 -6.77 -15.57
N ILE A 127 30.05 -7.79 -15.43
CA ILE A 127 29.69 -8.71 -16.52
C ILE A 127 28.34 -8.28 -17.08
N PRO A 128 28.16 -8.21 -18.42
CA PRO A 128 26.88 -7.83 -19.03
C PRO A 128 25.71 -8.69 -18.55
N ARG A 129 24.70 -8.02 -17.99
CA ARG A 129 23.45 -8.61 -17.52
C ARG A 129 22.40 -7.52 -17.64
N SER A 130 21.50 -7.64 -18.62
CA SER A 130 20.50 -6.60 -18.87
C SER A 130 19.26 -6.86 -18.03
N ARG A 131 19.10 -6.05 -16.97
CA ARG A 131 17.92 -5.89 -16.10
C ARG A 131 17.50 -7.08 -15.24
N LEU A 132 17.99 -8.28 -15.53
CA LEU A 132 17.78 -9.49 -14.77
C LEU A 132 19.10 -10.25 -14.61
N ALA A 133 19.37 -10.75 -13.41
CA ALA A 133 20.54 -11.57 -13.10
C ALA A 133 20.25 -12.48 -11.90
N ALA A 134 21.08 -13.51 -11.70
CA ALA A 134 21.12 -14.26 -10.45
C ALA A 134 22.53 -14.19 -9.88
N ILE A 135 22.65 -14.12 -8.56
CA ILE A 135 23.92 -14.18 -7.83
C ILE A 135 23.82 -15.18 -6.67
N ASP A 136 24.95 -15.68 -6.21
CA ASP A 136 25.03 -16.46 -4.98
C ASP A 136 24.62 -15.59 -3.78
N ALA A 137 23.62 -16.04 -3.03
CA ALA A 137 23.01 -15.26 -1.96
C ALA A 137 23.94 -15.05 -0.75
N LEU A 138 25.01 -15.84 -0.61
CA LEU A 138 25.95 -15.73 0.49
C LEU A 138 27.14 -14.81 0.15
N THR A 139 27.67 -14.92 -1.06
CA THR A 139 28.94 -14.31 -1.49
C THR A 139 28.76 -13.16 -2.48
N GLY A 140 27.61 -13.10 -3.15
CA GLY A 140 27.34 -12.13 -4.22
C GLY A 140 28.03 -12.44 -5.55
N ALA A 141 28.61 -13.64 -5.69
CA ALA A 141 29.21 -14.10 -6.94
C ALA A 141 28.15 -14.23 -8.04
N LEU A 142 28.47 -13.84 -9.28
CA LEU A 142 27.53 -13.93 -10.38
C LEU A 142 27.27 -15.40 -10.78
N ASP A 143 26.00 -15.76 -10.93
CA ASP A 143 25.61 -16.98 -11.61
C ASP A 143 25.76 -16.78 -13.13
N ALA A 144 26.80 -17.39 -13.69
CA ALA A 144 27.13 -17.23 -15.10
C ALA A 144 26.12 -17.91 -16.03
N ASP A 145 25.44 -18.96 -15.56
CA ASP A 145 24.52 -19.77 -16.35
C ASP A 145 23.12 -19.17 -16.42
N PHE A 146 22.81 -18.18 -15.56
CA PHE A 146 21.59 -17.40 -15.63
C PHE A 146 21.81 -16.12 -16.46
N ASP A 147 21.54 -16.21 -17.76
CA ASP A 147 21.65 -15.10 -18.71
C ASP A 147 20.41 -15.00 -19.60
N LEU A 148 19.42 -14.24 -19.13
CA LEU A 148 18.12 -14.06 -19.79
C LEU A 148 17.86 -12.54 -20.01
N PRO A 149 18.56 -11.90 -20.96
CA PRO A 149 18.57 -10.45 -21.07
C PRO A 149 17.21 -9.89 -21.49
N LEU A 150 16.76 -8.82 -20.82
CA LEU A 150 15.56 -8.09 -21.21
C LEU A 150 15.90 -6.93 -22.14
N THR A 151 15.30 -6.91 -23.32
CA THR A 151 15.65 -5.94 -24.37
C THR A 151 14.42 -5.21 -24.91
N SER A 152 14.69 -4.12 -25.66
CA SER A 152 13.66 -3.25 -26.24
C SER A 152 12.69 -2.70 -25.17
N PRO A 153 13.10 -1.68 -24.39
CA PRO A 153 12.18 -0.95 -23.51
C PRO A 153 10.91 -0.53 -24.24
N ALA A 154 9.75 -0.72 -23.62
CA ALA A 154 8.49 -0.34 -24.23
C ALA A 154 8.24 1.18 -24.15
N GLY A 155 8.01 1.79 -25.32
CA GLY A 155 7.65 3.20 -25.50
C GLY A 155 8.83 4.20 -25.49
N PRO A 156 8.63 5.44 -25.98
CA PRO A 156 9.70 6.44 -26.09
C PRO A 156 10.30 6.81 -24.73
N GLY A 157 11.61 6.60 -24.55
CA GLY A 157 12.34 6.91 -23.32
C GLY A 157 12.05 5.96 -22.14
N GLY A 158 11.44 4.79 -22.38
CA GLY A 158 11.17 3.80 -21.33
C GLY A 158 12.45 3.20 -20.74
N SER A 159 12.46 2.89 -19.43
CA SER A 159 13.62 2.30 -18.74
C SER A 159 13.73 0.78 -18.89
N GLY A 160 12.74 0.10 -19.47
CA GLY A 160 12.78 -1.36 -19.70
C GLY A 160 12.74 -2.23 -18.44
N SER A 161 12.88 -1.62 -17.28
CA SER A 161 13.23 -2.27 -16.02
C SER A 161 12.31 -3.41 -15.62
N VAL A 162 12.91 -4.43 -14.99
CA VAL A 162 12.20 -5.40 -14.15
C VAL A 162 11.72 -4.67 -12.90
N LYS A 163 10.45 -4.87 -12.54
CA LYS A 163 9.75 -4.15 -11.48
C LYS A 163 9.44 -5.03 -10.28
N SER A 164 9.13 -6.29 -10.53
CA SER A 164 8.87 -7.28 -9.48
C SER A 164 9.35 -8.65 -9.94
N LEU A 165 9.71 -9.46 -8.94
CA LEU A 165 10.14 -10.84 -9.05
C LEU A 165 9.43 -11.60 -7.94
N ASP A 166 8.75 -12.68 -8.29
CA ASP A 166 8.10 -13.54 -7.31
C ASP A 166 8.23 -15.01 -7.71
N LEU A 167 8.42 -15.89 -6.74
CA LEU A 167 8.61 -17.31 -6.97
C LEU A 167 7.34 -18.08 -6.66
N ASN A 168 6.92 -18.90 -7.61
CA ASN A 168 5.78 -19.77 -7.43
C ASN A 168 6.04 -20.81 -6.32
N VAL A 169 4.98 -21.29 -5.68
CA VAL A 169 5.02 -22.31 -4.62
C VAL A 169 5.63 -23.65 -5.08
N ASP A 170 5.77 -23.86 -6.40
CA ASP A 170 6.48 -25.00 -6.98
C ASP A 170 8.00 -24.97 -6.78
N GLY A 171 8.57 -23.85 -6.29
CA GLY A 171 10.01 -23.68 -6.07
C GLY A 171 10.83 -23.61 -7.37
N ARG A 172 10.20 -23.37 -8.51
CA ARG A 172 10.81 -23.50 -9.85
C ARG A 172 10.42 -22.37 -10.80
N THR A 173 9.20 -21.86 -10.72
CA THR A 173 8.69 -20.88 -11.68
C THR A 173 8.83 -19.47 -11.13
N LEU A 174 9.76 -18.70 -11.69
CA LEU A 174 9.96 -17.29 -11.36
C LEU A 174 9.10 -16.41 -12.28
N LEU A 175 8.21 -15.62 -11.69
CA LEU A 175 7.49 -14.55 -12.35
C LEU A 175 8.39 -13.32 -12.47
N VAL A 176 8.48 -12.79 -13.68
CA VAL A 176 9.21 -11.55 -13.97
C VAL A 176 8.24 -10.53 -14.55
N ALA A 177 7.91 -9.52 -13.77
CA ALA A 177 7.09 -8.38 -14.19
C ALA A 177 7.99 -7.21 -14.60
N HIS A 178 7.88 -6.74 -15.83
CA HIS A 178 8.86 -5.82 -16.43
C HIS A 178 8.26 -4.87 -17.47
N ASN A 179 9.05 -3.88 -17.93
CA ASN A 179 8.61 -2.89 -18.93
C ASN A 179 9.40 -3.00 -20.25
N SER A 180 9.70 -4.23 -20.66
CA SER A 180 10.44 -4.59 -21.89
C SER A 180 9.57 -5.44 -22.82
N LEU A 181 9.95 -5.54 -24.11
CA LEU A 181 9.21 -6.34 -25.10
C LEU A 181 9.72 -7.79 -25.22
N TYR A 182 11.00 -8.03 -24.90
CA TYR A 182 11.64 -9.34 -25.08
C TYR A 182 12.43 -9.78 -23.86
N VAL A 183 12.47 -11.10 -23.64
CA VAL A 183 13.31 -11.79 -22.65
C VAL A 183 14.05 -12.90 -23.38
N ALA A 184 15.40 -12.91 -23.30
CA ALA A 184 16.25 -13.88 -24.00
C ALA A 184 15.98 -13.99 -25.53
N GLY A 185 15.55 -12.89 -26.15
CA GLY A 185 15.19 -12.84 -27.57
C GLY A 185 13.78 -13.31 -27.91
N GLU A 186 13.04 -13.89 -26.95
CA GLU A 186 11.65 -14.29 -27.11
C GLU A 186 10.70 -13.13 -26.78
N SER A 187 9.59 -13.03 -27.52
CA SER A 187 8.56 -12.02 -27.20
C SER A 187 7.84 -12.42 -25.93
N ARG A 188 8.11 -11.67 -24.86
CA ARG A 188 7.49 -11.79 -23.55
C ARG A 188 7.25 -10.37 -23.09
N THR A 189 6.19 -9.77 -23.62
CA THR A 189 5.95 -8.33 -23.40
C THR A 189 5.31 -8.15 -22.04
N GLY A 190 5.93 -7.35 -21.17
CA GLY A 190 5.42 -7.03 -19.85
C GLY A 190 5.62 -8.10 -18.78
N VAL A 191 5.43 -9.37 -19.13
CA VAL A 191 5.53 -10.49 -18.19
C VAL A 191 6.22 -11.68 -18.83
N ALA A 192 7.08 -12.35 -18.07
CA ALA A 192 7.66 -13.64 -18.41
C ALA A 192 7.61 -14.58 -17.21
N LEU A 193 7.41 -15.88 -17.47
CA LEU A 193 7.67 -16.94 -16.50
C LEU A 193 8.99 -17.63 -16.87
N ILE A 194 9.85 -17.88 -15.88
CA ILE A 194 11.16 -18.49 -16.06
C ILE A 194 11.26 -19.74 -15.21
N ASP A 195 11.70 -20.82 -15.82
CA ASP A 195 12.12 -22.02 -15.11
C ASP A 195 13.54 -21.82 -14.57
N ILE A 196 13.67 -21.66 -13.25
CA ILE A 196 14.97 -21.36 -12.63
C ILE A 196 15.89 -22.58 -12.52
N ALA A 197 15.37 -23.79 -12.73
CA ALA A 197 16.19 -25.00 -12.69
C ALA A 197 16.88 -25.25 -14.03
N THR A 198 16.24 -24.86 -15.14
CA THR A 198 16.83 -24.94 -16.49
C THR A 198 17.31 -23.59 -17.03
N ASN A 199 17.11 -22.51 -16.28
CA ASN A 199 17.40 -21.13 -16.69
C ASN A 199 16.77 -20.79 -18.05
N SER A 200 15.50 -21.14 -18.26
CA SER A 200 14.81 -20.99 -19.55
C SER A 200 13.49 -20.25 -19.43
N VAL A 201 13.18 -19.43 -20.43
CA VAL A 201 11.88 -18.76 -20.56
C VAL A 201 10.80 -19.81 -20.85
N LEU A 202 9.74 -19.84 -20.05
CA LEU A 202 8.59 -20.71 -20.26
C LEU A 202 7.72 -20.19 -21.41
N PRO A 203 6.93 -21.06 -22.07
CA PRO A 203 6.15 -20.69 -23.25
C PRO A 203 4.95 -19.78 -22.95
N TRP A 204 4.65 -19.53 -21.66
CA TRP A 204 3.59 -18.61 -21.22
C TRP A 204 3.76 -17.23 -21.84
N GLN A 205 2.68 -16.69 -22.41
CA GLN A 205 2.65 -15.34 -22.97
C GLN A 205 1.20 -14.83 -23.10
N THR A 206 1.05 -13.51 -23.25
CA THR A 206 -0.24 -12.87 -23.50
C THR A 206 -0.12 -11.74 -24.52
N ASP A 207 -1.17 -11.53 -25.31
CA ASP A 207 -1.25 -10.42 -26.27
C ASP A 207 -1.68 -9.10 -25.62
N TRP A 208 -2.05 -9.13 -24.34
CA TRP A 208 -2.55 -7.96 -23.60
C TRP A 208 -1.59 -6.77 -23.63
N TYR A 209 -0.29 -7.06 -23.56
CA TYR A 209 0.77 -6.08 -23.46
C TYR A 209 1.40 -5.70 -24.80
N LEU A 210 0.94 -6.26 -25.92
CA LEU A 210 1.52 -5.96 -27.22
C LEU A 210 1.43 -4.46 -27.54
N GLN A 211 2.51 -3.90 -28.08
CA GLN A 211 2.63 -2.48 -28.39
C GLN A 211 1.50 -1.95 -29.28
N SER A 212 0.95 -2.79 -30.18
CA SER A 212 -0.19 -2.46 -31.04
C SER A 212 -1.53 -2.33 -30.28
N ARG A 213 -1.59 -2.85 -29.06
CA ARG A 213 -2.75 -2.85 -28.16
C ARG A 213 -2.57 -1.91 -26.95
N LEU A 214 -1.37 -1.37 -26.73
CA LEU A 214 -1.09 -0.46 -25.62
C LEU A 214 -1.91 0.83 -25.75
N ASN A 215 -2.97 0.93 -24.97
CA ASN A 215 -3.81 2.12 -24.84
C ASN A 215 -3.56 2.88 -23.53
N CYS A 216 -2.37 2.69 -22.94
CA CYS A 216 -1.86 3.54 -21.86
C CYS A 216 -1.51 4.92 -22.44
N ALA A 217 -1.66 5.97 -21.65
CA ALA A 217 -1.25 7.30 -22.08
C ALA A 217 0.24 7.28 -22.50
N GLY A 218 0.52 7.63 -23.76
CA GLY A 218 1.88 7.66 -24.31
C GLY A 218 2.45 6.33 -24.82
N ALA A 219 1.63 5.28 -24.97
CA ALA A 219 2.01 3.98 -25.54
C ALA A 219 3.23 3.33 -24.85
N ARG A 220 3.20 3.30 -23.51
CA ARG A 220 4.24 2.72 -22.65
C ARG A 220 3.68 1.54 -21.85
N LEU A 221 4.53 0.57 -21.54
CA LEU A 221 4.25 -0.35 -20.43
C LEU A 221 4.44 0.40 -19.12
N ALA A 222 3.57 0.12 -18.16
CA ALA A 222 3.57 0.76 -16.87
C ALA A 222 3.20 -0.22 -15.76
N ILE A 223 3.66 -1.46 -15.92
CA ILE A 223 3.63 -2.50 -14.89
C ILE A 223 4.42 -2.00 -13.69
N ARG A 224 3.90 -2.27 -12.48
CA ARG A 224 4.49 -1.82 -11.23
C ARG A 224 4.91 -2.95 -10.32
N ASP A 225 4.10 -4.00 -10.27
CA ASP A 225 4.30 -5.12 -9.37
C ASP A 225 3.49 -6.34 -9.83
N ALA A 226 3.85 -7.53 -9.36
CA ALA A 226 3.11 -8.75 -9.60
C ALA A 226 3.45 -9.85 -8.59
N GLU A 227 2.45 -10.65 -8.21
CA GLU A 227 2.61 -11.78 -7.27
C GLU A 227 1.77 -12.98 -7.66
N PHE A 228 2.28 -14.19 -7.41
CA PHE A 228 1.54 -15.44 -7.47
C PHE A 228 0.51 -15.52 -6.34
N SER A 229 -0.60 -16.23 -6.59
CA SER A 229 -1.43 -16.72 -5.50
C SER A 229 -0.65 -17.71 -4.64
N PRO A 230 -0.96 -17.84 -3.35
CA PRO A 230 -0.27 -18.81 -2.48
C PRO A 230 -0.38 -20.27 -2.95
N ASP A 231 -1.46 -20.63 -3.66
CA ASP A 231 -1.66 -21.95 -4.26
C ASP A 231 -0.91 -22.12 -5.60
N GLY A 232 -0.29 -21.07 -6.10
CA GLY A 232 0.46 -21.04 -7.36
C GLY A 232 -0.37 -21.14 -8.63
N SER A 233 -1.69 -21.19 -8.55
CA SER A 233 -2.57 -21.43 -9.70
C SER A 233 -2.71 -20.23 -10.63
N ARG A 234 -2.43 -19.02 -10.13
CA ARG A 234 -2.51 -17.76 -10.87
C ARG A 234 -1.50 -16.77 -10.35
N PHE A 235 -1.37 -15.65 -11.05
CA PHE A 235 -0.68 -14.46 -10.55
C PHE A 235 -1.44 -13.21 -10.95
N VAL A 236 -1.25 -12.13 -10.19
CA VAL A 236 -1.83 -10.81 -10.45
C VAL A 236 -0.73 -9.84 -10.83
N VAL A 237 -0.97 -9.06 -11.88
CA VAL A 237 -0.12 -7.94 -12.31
C VAL A 237 -0.86 -6.64 -12.05
N VAL A 238 -0.16 -5.65 -11.51
CA VAL A 238 -0.72 -4.31 -11.27
C VAL A 238 0.00 -3.23 -12.05
N GLU A 239 -0.78 -2.25 -12.50
CA GLU A 239 -0.35 -1.27 -13.49
C GLU A 239 -0.73 0.15 -13.08
N LYS A 240 0.06 1.10 -13.58
CA LYS A 240 -0.24 2.54 -13.55
C LYS A 240 -0.31 3.11 -14.95
N GLY A 241 -0.64 4.39 -15.09
CA GLY A 241 -0.27 5.17 -16.28
C GLY A 241 -1.41 5.88 -16.99
N GLY A 242 -2.57 6.03 -16.35
CA GLY A 242 -3.66 6.84 -16.86
C GLY A 242 -4.33 6.26 -18.09
N GLY A 243 -5.53 6.74 -18.38
CA GLY A 243 -6.35 6.20 -19.46
C GLY A 243 -6.84 4.79 -19.11
N ARG A 244 -6.30 3.76 -19.77
CA ARG A 244 -6.78 2.38 -19.64
C ARG A 244 -5.82 1.43 -18.92
N CYS A 245 -4.74 1.91 -18.32
CA CYS A 245 -3.72 1.05 -17.68
C CYS A 245 -3.71 1.15 -16.15
N ASP A 246 -4.76 1.72 -15.59
CA ASP A 246 -5.00 1.77 -14.15
C ASP A 246 -5.79 0.50 -13.77
N LYS A 247 -5.10 -0.65 -13.72
CA LYS A 247 -5.70 -1.99 -13.63
C LYS A 247 -4.91 -2.94 -12.73
N SER A 248 -5.65 -3.92 -12.20
CA SER A 248 -5.14 -5.18 -11.66
C SER A 248 -5.66 -6.32 -12.52
N ILE A 249 -4.80 -7.28 -12.87
CA ILE A 249 -5.13 -8.31 -13.86
C ILE A 249 -4.62 -9.66 -13.37
N ALA A 250 -5.49 -10.66 -13.31
CA ALA A 250 -5.08 -12.02 -13.01
C ALA A 250 -4.89 -12.86 -14.26
N TRP A 251 -3.86 -13.70 -14.23
CA TRP A 251 -3.51 -14.66 -15.28
C TRP A 251 -3.36 -16.06 -14.68
N PRO A 252 -3.72 -17.12 -15.42
CA PRO A 252 -3.39 -18.47 -14.98
C PRO A 252 -1.88 -18.70 -15.00
N THR A 253 -1.37 -19.51 -14.07
CA THR A 253 0.00 -20.03 -14.09
C THR A 253 0.11 -21.23 -15.05
N ALA A 254 -0.45 -21.10 -16.26
CA ALA A 254 -0.45 -22.18 -17.23
C ALA A 254 0.98 -22.44 -17.75
N ASP A 255 1.34 -23.71 -17.86
CA ASP A 255 2.63 -24.22 -18.33
C ASP A 255 2.61 -24.63 -19.82
N GLY A 256 1.45 -24.48 -20.47
CA GLY A 256 1.23 -24.86 -21.87
C GLY A 256 1.66 -23.80 -22.89
N PRO A 257 1.96 -24.20 -24.14
CA PRO A 257 2.18 -23.26 -25.23
C PRO A 257 0.87 -22.60 -25.64
N GLY A 258 0.73 -21.29 -25.46
CA GLY A 258 -0.51 -20.60 -25.79
C GLY A 258 -0.46 -19.09 -25.51
N LEU A 259 -1.42 -18.38 -26.10
CA LEU A 259 -1.77 -17.04 -25.65
C LEU A 259 -2.77 -17.18 -24.51
N GLU A 260 -2.35 -16.87 -23.30
CA GLU A 260 -3.19 -16.99 -22.12
C GLU A 260 -4.12 -15.80 -22.01
N GLU A 261 -5.42 -16.07 -21.82
CA GLU A 261 -6.42 -15.06 -21.49
C GLU A 261 -6.42 -14.75 -19.99
N ASN A 262 -6.84 -13.54 -19.63
CA ASN A 262 -6.91 -13.14 -18.24
C ASN A 262 -8.08 -13.86 -17.57
N LEU A 263 -7.90 -14.22 -16.31
CA LEU A 263 -8.94 -14.78 -15.46
C LEU A 263 -9.95 -13.69 -15.07
N TRP A 264 -9.44 -12.51 -14.77
CA TRP A 264 -10.23 -11.32 -14.49
C TRP A 264 -9.40 -10.05 -14.64
N VAL A 265 -10.10 -8.94 -14.85
CA VAL A 265 -9.54 -7.59 -14.84
C VAL A 265 -10.35 -6.72 -13.90
N THR A 266 -9.64 -6.00 -13.02
CA THR A 266 -10.22 -4.97 -12.15
C THR A 266 -9.73 -3.62 -12.62
N GLN A 267 -10.67 -2.72 -12.94
CA GLN A 267 -10.38 -1.33 -13.23
C GLN A 267 -10.22 -0.57 -11.93
N MET A 268 -9.15 0.21 -11.82
CA MET A 268 -8.74 0.88 -10.58
C MET A 268 -8.86 2.41 -10.70
N PHE A 269 -9.24 2.94 -11.87
CA PHE A 269 -9.48 4.36 -12.16
C PHE A 269 -8.32 5.34 -11.86
N ASP A 270 -7.23 4.86 -11.27
CA ASP A 270 -5.97 5.53 -11.04
C ASP A 270 -4.86 4.49 -10.76
N SER A 271 -3.63 4.97 -10.61
CA SER A 271 -2.44 4.13 -10.54
C SER A 271 -2.50 3.09 -9.41
N VAL A 272 -2.19 1.84 -9.73
CA VAL A 272 -1.86 0.79 -8.76
C VAL A 272 -0.35 0.61 -8.73
N LEU A 273 0.20 0.44 -7.53
CA LEU A 273 1.64 0.47 -7.30
C LEU A 273 2.18 -0.80 -6.66
N ALA A 274 1.35 -1.54 -5.92
CA ALA A 274 1.73 -2.76 -5.19
C ALA A 274 0.58 -3.78 -5.16
N VAL A 275 0.95 -5.05 -5.06
CA VAL A 275 0.03 -6.17 -4.78
C VAL A 275 0.68 -7.13 -3.79
N GLY A 276 -0.08 -7.57 -2.80
CA GLY A 276 0.29 -8.66 -1.90
C GLY A 276 -0.74 -9.80 -1.99
N ALA A 277 -0.29 -11.03 -2.08
CA ALA A 277 -1.15 -12.20 -2.28
C ALA A 277 -1.33 -13.03 -0.99
N ALA A 278 -2.59 -13.22 -0.59
CA ALA A 278 -3.00 -14.09 0.51
C ALA A 278 -4.07 -15.08 0.05
N ASP A 279 -4.32 -16.13 0.84
CA ASP A 279 -5.28 -17.19 0.49
C ASP A 279 -6.69 -16.66 0.22
N ASN A 280 -7.08 -15.61 0.94
CA ASN A 280 -8.42 -15.04 0.90
C ASN A 280 -8.55 -13.84 -0.06
N ALA A 281 -7.44 -13.19 -0.46
CA ALA A 281 -7.48 -11.96 -1.23
C ALA A 281 -6.15 -11.62 -1.89
N PHE A 282 -6.23 -10.90 -3.00
CA PHE A 282 -5.14 -10.02 -3.44
C PHE A 282 -5.34 -8.63 -2.84
N TYR A 283 -4.43 -8.21 -1.99
CA TYR A 283 -4.40 -6.86 -1.45
C TYR A 283 -3.66 -5.95 -2.42
N VAL A 284 -4.27 -4.85 -2.82
CA VAL A 284 -3.70 -3.93 -3.81
C VAL A 284 -3.61 -2.53 -3.24
N GLY A 285 -2.50 -1.86 -3.54
CA GLY A 285 -2.18 -0.52 -3.04
C GLY A 285 -1.84 0.44 -4.17
N GLY A 286 -2.24 1.71 -4.07
CA GLY A 286 -1.91 2.71 -5.07
C GLY A 286 -2.51 4.09 -4.80
N HIS A 287 -2.69 4.87 -5.87
CA HIS A 287 -3.30 6.21 -5.86
C HIS A 287 -4.83 6.18 -6.10
N PHE A 288 -5.39 4.99 -6.35
CA PHE A 288 -6.81 4.82 -6.68
C PHE A 288 -7.76 5.16 -5.54
N CYS A 289 -8.98 5.51 -5.89
CA CYS A 289 -10.07 5.76 -4.93
C CYS A 289 -11.32 4.93 -5.23
N TYR A 290 -11.35 4.29 -6.40
CA TYR A 290 -12.48 3.53 -6.87
C TYR A 290 -11.97 2.27 -7.57
N VAL A 291 -12.74 1.21 -7.48
CA VAL A 291 -12.43 -0.06 -8.13
C VAL A 291 -13.69 -0.65 -8.73
N ARG A 292 -13.55 -1.34 -9.86
CA ARG A 292 -14.65 -1.99 -10.56
C ARG A 292 -14.16 -3.30 -11.17
N ALA A 293 -14.72 -4.42 -10.73
CA ALA A 293 -14.48 -5.69 -11.38
C ALA A 293 -15.15 -5.71 -12.76
N MET A 294 -14.39 -6.11 -13.77
CA MET A 294 -14.89 -6.29 -15.14
C MET A 294 -15.01 -7.77 -15.54
N GLY A 295 -14.51 -8.68 -14.70
CA GLY A 295 -14.39 -10.10 -15.03
C GLY A 295 -13.35 -10.35 -16.12
N ALA A 296 -13.41 -11.54 -16.74
CA ALA A 296 -12.53 -11.90 -17.85
C ALA A 296 -12.85 -11.07 -19.10
N ILE A 297 -11.81 -10.53 -19.74
CA ILE A 297 -11.91 -9.75 -20.98
C ILE A 297 -11.14 -10.47 -22.09
N PRO A 298 -11.82 -10.99 -23.13
CA PRO A 298 -11.15 -11.72 -24.20
C PRO A 298 -10.34 -10.77 -25.09
N PHE A 299 -9.34 -11.30 -25.79
CA PHE A 299 -8.49 -10.52 -26.71
C PHE A 299 -9.26 -9.85 -27.86
N THR A 300 -10.47 -10.31 -28.15
CA THR A 300 -11.33 -9.74 -29.21
C THR A 300 -12.06 -8.47 -28.77
N ARG A 301 -12.25 -8.26 -27.46
CA ARG A 301 -12.86 -7.04 -26.88
C ARG A 301 -11.85 -5.92 -26.67
N VAL A 302 -10.81 -5.86 -27.51
CA VAL A 302 -9.82 -4.78 -27.47
C VAL A 302 -10.56 -3.46 -27.51
N LEU A 303 -10.54 -2.78 -26.37
CA LEU A 303 -10.84 -1.37 -26.24
C LEU A 303 -12.33 -0.95 -26.33
N GLU A 304 -13.29 -1.84 -26.07
CA GLU A 304 -14.71 -1.47 -26.10
C GLU A 304 -15.31 -0.93 -24.80
N ASP A 305 -14.61 -0.90 -23.66
CA ASP A 305 -15.15 -0.16 -22.51
C ASP A 305 -15.07 1.34 -22.83
N PRO A 306 -16.21 2.05 -23.03
CA PRO A 306 -16.23 3.47 -23.32
C PRO A 306 -15.87 4.21 -22.04
N GLY A 307 -14.56 4.22 -21.72
CA GLY A 307 -13.93 4.81 -20.54
C GLY A 307 -14.92 5.34 -19.53
N VAL A 308 -15.47 4.45 -18.70
CA VAL A 308 -16.35 4.88 -17.61
C VAL A 308 -15.60 5.94 -16.84
N ALA A 309 -16.15 7.16 -16.84
CA ALA A 309 -15.49 8.29 -16.25
C ALA A 309 -15.23 7.97 -14.77
N LYS A 310 -14.03 8.29 -14.29
CA LYS A 310 -13.71 8.23 -12.87
C LYS A 310 -14.84 8.94 -12.11
N PRO A 311 -15.53 8.27 -11.16
CA PRO A 311 -16.44 8.96 -10.27
C PRO A 311 -15.69 10.10 -9.57
N THR A 312 -16.40 11.14 -9.12
CA THR A 312 -15.86 12.40 -8.60
C THR A 312 -14.50 12.27 -7.93
N ALA A 313 -13.59 13.24 -8.17
CA ALA A 313 -12.23 13.26 -7.60
C ALA A 313 -12.22 12.81 -6.14
N CYS A 314 -11.20 12.02 -5.77
CA CYS A 314 -10.95 11.51 -4.42
C CYS A 314 -11.29 12.58 -3.38
N SER A 315 -12.52 12.52 -2.90
CA SER A 315 -13.10 13.48 -1.96
C SER A 315 -13.57 12.63 -0.79
N ASN A 316 -13.59 13.19 0.40
CA ASN A 316 -13.71 12.46 1.68
C ASN A 316 -15.09 11.78 1.89
N LYS A 317 -15.79 11.37 0.83
CA LYS A 317 -17.10 10.70 0.86
C LYS A 317 -16.98 9.34 0.18
N VAL A 318 -16.96 8.28 1.00
CA VAL A 318 -16.93 6.89 0.56
C VAL A 318 -18.31 6.55 -0.01
N VAL A 319 -18.53 6.79 -1.29
CA VAL A 319 -19.82 6.47 -1.91
C VAL A 319 -19.61 5.59 -3.12
N ASP A 320 -20.11 4.36 -3.02
CA ASP A 320 -20.24 3.46 -4.16
C ASP A 320 -21.14 4.08 -5.24
N VAL A 321 -20.80 3.84 -6.51
CA VAL A 321 -21.59 4.30 -7.66
C VAL A 321 -21.94 3.09 -8.51
N GLY A 322 -23.08 2.47 -8.22
CA GLY A 322 -23.51 1.24 -8.90
C GLY A 322 -22.55 0.07 -8.62
N ASP A 323 -21.91 -0.43 -9.67
CA ASP A 323 -20.90 -1.49 -9.62
C ASP A 323 -19.47 -0.97 -9.32
N ILE A 324 -19.27 0.35 -9.27
CA ILE A 324 -18.01 0.97 -8.88
C ILE A 324 -17.97 1.13 -7.36
N LYS A 325 -16.95 0.56 -6.73
CA LYS A 325 -16.78 0.54 -5.28
C LYS A 325 -15.73 1.53 -4.84
N ALA A 326 -16.04 2.32 -3.81
CA ALA A 326 -15.08 3.27 -3.24
C ALA A 326 -14.03 2.51 -2.41
N ARG A 327 -12.75 2.66 -2.75
CA ARG A 327 -11.60 2.06 -2.05
C ARG A 327 -10.44 3.04 -2.10
N TYR A 328 -10.13 3.67 -0.97
CA TYR A 328 -9.14 4.74 -0.92
C TYR A 328 -7.75 4.15 -0.73
N GLN A 329 -7.04 4.01 -1.86
CA GLN A 329 -5.61 3.72 -2.00
C GLN A 329 -5.17 2.35 -1.48
N ILE A 330 -6.11 1.57 -0.96
CA ILE A 330 -5.95 0.18 -0.55
C ILE A 330 -7.27 -0.56 -0.77
N ALA A 331 -7.21 -1.79 -1.28
CA ALA A 331 -8.35 -2.66 -1.47
C ALA A 331 -7.95 -4.13 -1.31
N ALA A 332 -8.90 -4.98 -0.96
CA ALA A 332 -8.78 -6.43 -1.11
C ALA A 332 -9.65 -6.89 -2.28
N LEU A 333 -9.09 -7.71 -3.16
CA LEU A 333 -9.77 -8.26 -4.34
C LEU A 333 -9.96 -9.76 -4.17
N ASP A 334 -11.15 -10.26 -4.51
CA ASP A 334 -11.46 -11.67 -4.55
C ASP A 334 -10.52 -12.41 -5.54
N PRO A 335 -9.81 -13.47 -5.13
CA PRO A 335 -8.82 -14.14 -5.97
C PRO A 335 -9.38 -14.75 -7.26
N ASN A 336 -10.68 -15.06 -7.29
CA ASN A 336 -11.32 -15.76 -8.39
C ASN A 336 -12.01 -14.82 -9.37
N THR A 337 -12.50 -13.68 -8.90
CA THR A 337 -13.36 -12.78 -9.68
C THR A 337 -12.77 -11.38 -9.85
N GLY A 338 -11.77 -11.00 -9.05
CA GLY A 338 -11.24 -9.64 -8.99
C GLY A 338 -12.21 -8.63 -8.37
N ALA A 339 -13.36 -9.09 -7.88
CA ALA A 339 -14.35 -8.24 -7.21
C ALA A 339 -13.76 -7.66 -5.92
N PRO A 340 -13.97 -6.36 -5.64
CA PRO A 340 -13.56 -5.80 -4.37
C PRO A 340 -14.33 -6.44 -3.21
N LEU A 341 -13.59 -6.96 -2.23
CA LEU A 341 -14.14 -7.47 -0.99
C LEU A 341 -14.56 -6.32 -0.07
N ASP A 342 -15.43 -6.61 0.91
CA ASP A 342 -15.95 -5.60 1.85
C ASP A 342 -14.86 -4.97 2.73
N TRP A 343 -13.70 -5.61 2.86
CA TRP A 343 -12.54 -5.06 3.54
C TRP A 343 -12.08 -3.75 2.88
N ASN A 344 -12.23 -2.65 3.61
CA ASN A 344 -11.96 -1.29 3.13
C ASN A 344 -11.53 -0.38 4.28
N PRO A 345 -10.30 -0.51 4.79
CA PRO A 345 -9.83 0.33 5.90
C PRO A 345 -9.61 1.78 5.46
N THR A 346 -9.50 2.06 4.16
CA THR A 346 -9.09 3.36 3.60
C THR A 346 -7.70 3.83 4.10
N THR A 347 -7.13 4.82 3.42
CA THR A 347 -5.89 5.47 3.88
C THR A 347 -5.97 6.98 3.65
N THR A 348 -5.13 7.75 4.34
CA THR A 348 -4.92 9.20 4.06
C THR A 348 -3.76 9.46 3.11
N SER A 349 -3.39 8.48 2.29
CA SER A 349 -2.29 8.65 1.34
C SER A 349 -2.60 9.78 0.36
N VAL A 350 -1.55 10.40 -0.18
CA VAL A 350 -1.72 11.50 -1.14
C VAL A 350 -1.29 11.03 -2.51
N ILE A 351 -0.13 10.39 -2.59
CA ILE A 351 0.39 9.76 -3.80
C ILE A 351 0.02 8.27 -3.81
N GLY A 352 -0.01 7.60 -2.66
CA GLY A 352 -0.62 6.27 -2.55
C GLY A 352 0.10 5.29 -1.61
N SER A 353 -0.40 4.06 -1.65
CA SER A 353 0.23 2.89 -1.05
C SER A 353 1.28 2.31 -2.01
N TYR A 354 2.49 2.10 -1.54
CA TYR A 354 3.65 1.76 -2.38
C TYR A 354 4.11 0.32 -2.29
N ASP A 355 3.80 -0.35 -1.19
CA ASP A 355 4.24 -1.72 -0.95
C ASP A 355 3.28 -2.45 0.00
N ILE A 356 3.10 -3.73 -0.24
CA ILE A 356 2.25 -4.62 0.53
C ILE A 356 2.99 -5.94 0.66
N GLU A 357 3.38 -6.31 1.87
CA GLU A 357 4.03 -7.59 2.16
C GLU A 357 3.09 -8.45 3.01
N ILE A 358 2.75 -9.64 2.50
CA ILE A 358 1.96 -10.61 3.25
C ILE A 358 2.89 -11.45 4.13
N THR A 359 2.49 -11.62 5.38
CA THR A 359 3.21 -12.34 6.42
C THR A 359 2.33 -13.42 7.03
N PRO A 360 2.90 -14.42 7.73
CA PRO A 360 2.09 -15.42 8.43
C PRO A 360 1.11 -14.85 9.46
N ARG A 361 1.39 -13.66 10.02
CA ARG A 361 0.53 -13.00 11.01
C ARG A 361 -0.50 -12.05 10.37
N GLY A 362 -0.19 -11.50 9.20
CA GLY A 362 -0.97 -10.41 8.63
C GLY A 362 -0.28 -9.74 7.47
N MET A 363 -0.52 -8.45 7.28
CA MET A 363 -0.01 -7.69 6.15
C MET A 363 0.71 -6.43 6.63
N LEU A 364 1.92 -6.23 6.13
CA LEU A 364 2.69 -5.00 6.27
C LEU A 364 2.37 -4.09 5.10
N HIS A 365 2.10 -2.82 5.38
CA HIS A 365 1.61 -1.87 4.39
C HIS A 365 2.39 -0.55 4.44
N GLY A 366 2.98 -0.18 3.30
CA GLY A 366 3.73 1.06 3.12
C GLY A 366 2.98 2.12 2.32
N MET A 367 3.04 3.37 2.78
CA MET A 367 2.29 4.48 2.19
C MET A 367 2.97 5.84 2.40
N ASP A 368 2.48 6.90 1.74
CA ASP A 368 2.85 8.28 2.06
C ASP A 368 1.88 9.01 3.00
N GLY A 369 0.69 8.43 3.22
CA GLY A 369 -0.27 8.85 4.24
C GLY A 369 0.21 8.52 5.65
N ASP A 370 -0.48 9.07 6.64
CA ASP A 370 -0.20 8.85 8.07
C ASP A 370 -1.30 8.05 8.78
N ARG A 371 -2.38 7.69 8.08
CA ARG A 371 -3.52 6.98 8.67
C ARG A 371 -4.04 5.85 7.79
N VAL A 372 -4.49 4.81 8.49
CA VAL A 372 -5.22 3.66 7.97
C VAL A 372 -6.38 3.39 8.93
N ALA A 373 -7.59 3.15 8.42
CA ALA A 373 -8.80 3.08 9.26
C ALA A 373 -8.91 4.29 10.20
N TRP A 374 -8.46 5.45 9.72
CA TRP A 374 -8.39 6.74 10.45
C TRP A 374 -7.48 6.77 11.69
N ILE A 375 -6.84 5.65 12.04
CA ILE A 375 -5.83 5.53 13.10
C ILE A 375 -4.50 6.04 12.56
N ASN A 376 -3.80 6.90 13.33
CA ASN A 376 -2.46 7.34 12.96
C ASN A 376 -1.47 6.19 13.14
N THR A 377 -1.13 5.54 12.04
CA THR A 377 -0.13 4.48 11.96
C THR A 377 1.23 5.02 11.53
N GLY A 378 1.30 6.30 11.13
CA GLY A 378 2.44 6.84 10.41
C GLY A 378 2.46 6.34 8.97
N ARG A 379 3.63 6.32 8.34
CA ARG A 379 3.79 5.92 6.92
C ARG A 379 3.92 4.42 6.68
N PHE A 380 3.63 3.65 7.71
CA PHE A 380 3.77 2.21 7.76
C PHE A 380 2.68 1.67 8.69
N SER A 381 2.00 0.59 8.29
CA SER A 381 1.01 -0.05 9.13
C SER A 381 1.11 -1.57 9.07
N PHE A 382 0.63 -2.22 10.12
CA PHE A 382 0.43 -3.65 10.17
C PHE A 382 -1.06 -3.94 10.32
N HIS A 383 -1.58 -4.79 9.45
CA HIS A 383 -2.94 -5.30 9.49
C HIS A 383 -2.88 -6.75 9.93
N ASP A 384 -3.40 -7.04 11.12
CA ASP A 384 -3.54 -8.43 11.55
C ASP A 384 -4.65 -9.09 10.72
N LEU A 385 -4.29 -10.05 9.88
CA LEU A 385 -5.24 -10.79 9.04
C LEU A 385 -5.66 -12.11 9.67
N GLY A 386 -5.07 -12.47 10.83
CA GLY A 386 -5.28 -13.72 11.53
C GLY A 386 -4.79 -14.97 10.78
N THR A 387 -4.63 -16.06 11.53
CA THR A 387 -4.89 -17.41 10.97
C THR A 387 -6.41 -17.61 10.94
N PRO A 388 -7.01 -18.51 10.12
CA PRO A 388 -8.46 -18.66 10.08
C PRO A 388 -8.98 -19.14 11.44
N THR A 389 -9.42 -18.20 12.27
CA THR A 389 -10.08 -18.45 13.54
C THR A 389 -11.59 -18.38 13.35
N PRO A 390 -12.36 -19.18 14.12
CA PRO A 390 -13.82 -19.29 14.04
C PRO A 390 -14.48 -17.91 14.21
N PRO A 391 -15.75 -17.73 13.78
CA PRO A 391 -16.35 -16.40 13.62
C PRO A 391 -16.10 -15.55 14.86
N ALA A 392 -15.41 -14.44 14.65
CA ALA A 392 -15.09 -13.51 15.72
C ALA A 392 -16.40 -13.11 16.43
N PRO A 393 -16.46 -13.12 17.78
CA PRO A 393 -17.46 -12.30 18.43
C PRO A 393 -17.28 -10.86 17.92
N PRO A 394 -18.36 -10.08 17.71
CA PRO A 394 -18.26 -8.77 17.06
C PRO A 394 -17.20 -7.94 17.79
N LEU A 395 -16.15 -7.60 17.04
CA LEU A 395 -15.19 -6.59 17.43
C LEU A 395 -15.96 -5.27 17.27
N ASP A 396 -16.40 -4.72 18.38
CA ASP A 396 -17.08 -3.44 18.44
C ASP A 396 -16.21 -2.59 19.36
N THR A 397 -15.17 -2.01 18.75
CA THR A 397 -14.26 -1.13 19.49
C THR A 397 -14.96 0.21 19.71
N PRO A 398 -14.75 0.88 20.87
CA PRO A 398 -15.45 2.12 21.14
C PRO A 398 -15.25 3.17 20.04
N PRO A 399 -16.31 3.91 19.66
CA PRO A 399 -16.28 4.81 18.52
C PRO A 399 -15.37 6.02 18.78
N VAL A 400 -14.93 6.70 17.73
CA VAL A 400 -14.12 7.93 17.82
C VAL A 400 -14.94 9.13 17.36
N VAL A 401 -14.81 10.27 18.04
CA VAL A 401 -15.48 11.52 17.67
C VAL A 401 -14.50 12.69 17.60
N SER A 402 -14.77 13.65 16.71
CA SER A 402 -14.04 14.91 16.60
C SER A 402 -14.98 16.12 16.58
N ILE A 403 -14.44 17.30 16.87
CA ILE A 403 -15.09 18.59 16.60
C ILE A 403 -14.27 19.25 15.47
N GLU A 404 -14.91 19.69 14.40
CA GLU A 404 -14.24 20.39 13.29
C GLU A 404 -14.54 21.89 13.36
N ALA A 405 -15.81 22.26 13.47
CA ALA A 405 -16.24 23.64 13.60
C ALA A 405 -17.12 23.85 14.85
N PRO A 406 -17.02 25.00 15.54
CA PRO A 406 -16.02 26.05 15.35
C PRO A 406 -14.60 25.59 15.74
N ALA A 407 -13.56 26.29 15.27
CA ALA A 407 -12.18 26.05 15.70
C ALA A 407 -11.99 26.34 17.20
N SER A 408 -10.93 25.78 17.81
CA SER A 408 -10.67 26.02 19.24
C SER A 408 -10.47 27.52 19.51
N ASP A 409 -11.15 28.01 20.55
CA ASP A 409 -11.11 29.39 21.02
C ASP A 409 -11.58 30.41 19.97
N ALA A 410 -12.29 29.95 18.94
CA ALA A 410 -12.88 30.83 17.94
C ALA A 410 -13.97 31.73 18.54
N THR A 411 -14.03 32.96 18.03
CA THR A 411 -15.17 33.87 18.26
C THR A 411 -16.22 33.63 17.18
N VAL A 412 -17.42 33.26 17.61
CA VAL A 412 -18.59 33.09 16.74
C VAL A 412 -19.64 34.16 17.06
N SER A 413 -20.43 34.53 16.06
CA SER A 413 -21.50 35.52 16.17
C SER A 413 -22.72 35.11 15.35
N GLY A 414 -23.88 35.65 15.70
CA GLY A 414 -25.15 35.34 15.06
C GLY A 414 -25.57 33.89 15.26
N ARG A 415 -26.01 33.25 14.16
CA ARG A 415 -26.34 31.82 14.13
C ARG A 415 -25.12 31.03 13.68
N PHE A 416 -24.80 29.97 14.39
CA PHE A 416 -23.71 29.07 14.03
C PHE A 416 -24.08 27.62 14.31
N ARG A 417 -23.32 26.68 13.74
CA ARG A 417 -23.45 25.26 14.01
C ARG A 417 -22.16 24.72 14.59
N ILE A 418 -22.28 23.63 15.33
CA ILE A 418 -21.16 22.81 15.76
C ILE A 418 -21.17 21.56 14.90
N SER A 419 -20.05 21.23 14.28
CA SER A 419 -19.93 20.05 13.44
C SER A 419 -18.64 19.30 13.72
N GLY A 420 -18.60 18.04 13.31
CA GLY A 420 -17.40 17.22 13.33
C GLY A 420 -17.64 15.88 12.68
N MET A 421 -16.75 14.94 12.97
CA MET A 421 -16.86 13.57 12.47
C MET A 421 -17.04 12.58 13.63
N ALA A 422 -17.67 11.45 13.34
CA ALA A 422 -17.80 10.32 14.25
C ALA A 422 -17.66 9.00 13.47
N PHE A 423 -16.84 8.09 13.99
CA PHE A 423 -16.46 6.84 13.34
C PHE A 423 -16.57 5.68 14.30
N ASP A 424 -16.83 4.51 13.74
CA ASP A 424 -16.91 3.24 14.43
C ASP A 424 -16.40 2.15 13.49
N ASP A 425 -15.88 1.04 14.03
CA ASP A 425 -15.39 -0.09 13.24
C ASP A 425 -16.51 -0.95 12.63
N VAL A 426 -17.73 -0.85 13.16
CA VAL A 426 -18.92 -1.55 12.65
C VAL A 426 -19.97 -0.57 12.15
N ALA A 427 -20.55 0.25 13.04
CA ALA A 427 -21.58 1.21 12.70
C ALA A 427 -21.82 2.24 13.82
N MET A 428 -21.88 3.51 13.43
CA MET A 428 -22.30 4.58 14.32
C MET A 428 -23.80 4.53 14.63
N SER A 429 -24.17 4.82 15.89
CA SER A 429 -25.57 5.05 16.31
C SER A 429 -25.90 6.54 16.31
N HIS A 430 -25.21 7.33 17.15
CA HIS A 430 -25.45 8.78 17.23
C HIS A 430 -24.29 9.51 17.91
N VAL A 431 -24.34 10.84 17.87
CA VAL A 431 -23.40 11.72 18.56
C VAL A 431 -24.14 12.53 19.60
N GLU A 432 -23.66 12.48 20.83
CA GLU A 432 -24.16 13.32 21.90
C GLU A 432 -23.40 14.63 21.95
N LEU A 433 -24.14 15.74 22.04
CA LEU A 433 -23.60 17.09 22.14
C LEU A 433 -24.15 17.77 23.39
N ALA A 434 -23.29 18.36 24.20
CA ALA A 434 -23.66 19.26 25.28
C ALA A 434 -22.80 20.52 25.24
N VAL A 435 -23.39 21.68 25.53
CA VAL A 435 -22.69 22.96 25.52
C VAL A 435 -22.88 23.65 26.86
N ARG A 436 -21.78 24.06 27.49
CA ARG A 436 -21.79 24.70 28.81
C ARG A 436 -21.32 26.13 28.73
N ASN A 437 -22.11 27.07 29.24
CA ASN A 437 -21.64 28.42 29.50
C ASN A 437 -20.64 28.37 30.66
N ARG A 438 -19.39 28.77 30.40
CA ARG A 438 -18.30 28.74 31.38
C ARG A 438 -18.38 29.85 32.40
N ASP A 439 -19.08 30.93 32.09
CA ASP A 439 -19.24 32.09 32.97
C ASP A 439 -20.35 31.81 33.99
N THR A 440 -21.53 31.38 33.55
CA THR A 440 -22.67 31.06 34.44
C THR A 440 -22.66 29.64 34.98
N LYS A 441 -21.81 28.76 34.42
CA LYS A 441 -21.74 27.31 34.72
C LYS A 441 -22.99 26.51 34.32
N GLN A 442 -23.96 27.13 33.66
CA GLN A 442 -25.19 26.51 33.18
C GLN A 442 -25.00 25.86 31.80
N TRP A 443 -25.90 24.94 31.45
CA TRP A 443 -25.88 24.23 30.18
C TRP A 443 -26.93 24.79 29.22
N VAL A 444 -26.58 24.83 27.94
CA VAL A 444 -27.49 25.23 26.87
C VAL A 444 -28.59 24.17 26.75
N GLN A 445 -29.83 24.64 26.81
CA GLN A 445 -31.02 23.81 26.64
C GLN A 445 -31.40 23.66 25.16
N PRO A 446 -32.24 22.68 24.78
CA PRO A 446 -32.76 22.56 23.40
C PRO A 446 -33.50 23.81 22.90
N ASP A 447 -34.13 24.58 23.80
CA ASP A 447 -34.76 25.87 23.48
C ASP A 447 -33.76 27.05 23.50
N LEU A 448 -32.46 26.75 23.61
CA LEU A 448 -31.33 27.68 23.69
C LEU A 448 -31.27 28.54 24.97
N SER A 449 -32.12 28.27 25.96
CA SER A 449 -31.99 28.86 27.30
C SER A 449 -30.81 28.26 28.09
N LEU A 450 -30.47 28.83 29.25
CA LEU A 450 -29.42 28.33 30.13
C LEU A 450 -30.01 27.66 31.38
N GLY A 451 -29.63 26.42 31.64
CA GLY A 451 -30.23 25.60 32.70
C GLY A 451 -29.37 24.45 33.18
N GLN A 452 -30.03 23.37 33.60
CA GLN A 452 -29.41 22.13 34.09
C GLN A 452 -28.81 21.32 32.93
N TRP A 453 -27.98 20.32 33.25
CA TRP A 453 -27.36 19.47 32.22
C TRP A 453 -28.40 18.85 31.27
N THR A 454 -28.12 18.92 29.97
CA THR A 454 -28.95 18.32 28.92
C THR A 454 -28.15 18.15 27.64
N LEU A 455 -28.67 17.34 26.72
CA LEU A 455 -28.12 17.09 25.40
C LEU A 455 -28.85 17.93 24.35
N LEU A 456 -28.10 18.34 23.32
CA LEU A 456 -28.60 19.00 22.14
C LEU A 456 -28.73 17.99 21.00
N SER A 457 -29.68 18.24 20.10
CA SER A 457 -29.86 17.42 18.92
C SER A 457 -28.68 17.56 17.96
N THR A 458 -28.24 16.41 17.44
CA THR A 458 -27.30 16.32 16.33
C THR A 458 -27.97 15.55 15.19
N ALA A 459 -27.57 15.86 13.96
CA ALA A 459 -27.84 15.03 12.80
C ALA A 459 -26.52 14.35 12.41
N LEU A 460 -26.55 13.02 12.30
CA LEU A 460 -25.43 12.23 11.80
C LEU A 460 -25.77 11.77 10.38
N THR A 461 -24.90 12.06 9.42
CA THR A 461 -25.01 11.63 8.02
C THR A 461 -23.64 11.18 7.56
N ASP A 462 -23.48 9.88 7.30
CA ASP A 462 -22.26 9.30 6.72
C ASP A 462 -20.98 9.82 7.39
N HIS A 463 -20.79 9.42 8.65
CA HIS A 463 -19.69 9.81 9.53
C HIS A 463 -19.55 11.30 9.89
N THR A 464 -20.33 12.19 9.27
CA THR A 464 -20.35 13.62 9.62
C THR A 464 -21.53 13.92 10.53
N TRP A 465 -21.29 14.67 11.60
CA TRP A 465 -22.34 15.11 12.50
C TRP A 465 -22.39 16.63 12.61
N GLU A 466 -23.60 17.16 12.80
CA GLU A 466 -23.82 18.60 12.94
C GLU A 466 -24.95 18.89 13.93
N SER A 467 -24.82 19.97 14.70
CA SER A 467 -25.87 20.48 15.57
C SER A 467 -26.96 21.22 14.79
N SER A 468 -28.12 21.42 15.42
CA SER A 468 -29.04 22.48 14.98
C SER A 468 -28.38 23.86 15.06
N ASP A 469 -28.97 24.85 14.37
CA ASP A 469 -28.54 26.25 14.51
C ASP A 469 -28.57 26.69 15.97
N LEU A 470 -27.45 27.22 16.46
CA LEU A 470 -27.31 27.80 17.78
C LEU A 470 -27.26 29.32 17.68
N SER A 471 -27.99 29.98 18.57
CA SER A 471 -27.91 31.42 18.80
C SER A 471 -27.90 31.64 20.31
N LEU A 472 -26.69 31.82 20.85
CA LEU A 472 -26.46 31.84 22.29
C LEU A 472 -26.15 33.26 22.78
N PRO A 473 -26.43 33.61 24.03
CA PRO A 473 -26.01 34.88 24.62
C PRO A 473 -24.48 35.05 24.62
N ASN A 474 -24.01 36.30 24.63
CA ASN A 474 -22.58 36.61 24.70
C ASN A 474 -21.94 35.95 25.93
N GLY A 475 -20.78 35.33 25.74
CA GLY A 475 -20.08 34.62 26.81
C GLY A 475 -19.11 33.56 26.30
N ARG A 476 -18.43 32.91 27.24
CA ARG A 476 -17.49 31.82 26.96
C ARG A 476 -18.19 30.49 27.11
N TYR A 477 -18.06 29.61 26.13
CA TYR A 477 -18.69 28.29 26.13
C TYR A 477 -17.66 27.18 25.99
N LYS A 478 -18.01 26.01 26.54
CA LYS A 478 -17.31 24.75 26.35
C LYS A 478 -18.26 23.76 25.70
N ILE A 479 -17.88 23.26 24.53
CA ILE A 479 -18.52 22.19 23.78
C ILE A 479 -18.02 20.87 24.34
N HIS A 480 -18.93 19.90 24.49
CA HIS A 480 -18.68 18.54 24.89
C HIS A 480 -19.34 17.63 23.85
N VAL A 481 -18.58 16.72 23.23
CA VAL A 481 -19.11 15.71 22.32
C VAL A 481 -18.61 14.32 22.67
N ARG A 482 -19.45 13.30 22.49
CA ARG A 482 -19.08 11.88 22.52
C ARG A 482 -19.87 11.12 21.46
N ALA A 483 -19.29 10.05 20.93
CA ALA A 483 -19.94 9.15 19.97
C ALA A 483 -20.45 7.90 20.67
N ILE A 484 -21.53 7.33 20.12
CA ILE A 484 -22.08 6.04 20.52
C ILE A 484 -22.28 5.19 19.26
N ASP A 485 -21.87 3.93 19.31
CA ASP A 485 -22.01 2.95 18.24
C ASP A 485 -23.33 2.16 18.34
N GLN A 486 -23.57 1.24 17.41
CA GLN A 486 -24.80 0.43 17.39
C GLN A 486 -24.89 -0.62 18.51
N ALA A 487 -23.78 -1.09 19.08
CA ALA A 487 -23.83 -2.01 20.22
C ALA A 487 -23.76 -1.31 21.59
N GLY A 488 -23.64 0.01 21.59
CA GLY A 488 -23.78 0.89 22.74
C GLY A 488 -22.47 1.28 23.41
N ASN A 489 -21.29 1.04 22.81
CA ASN A 489 -20.07 1.59 23.38
C ASN A 489 -20.00 3.09 23.14
N THR A 490 -19.17 3.75 23.94
CA THR A 490 -19.01 5.19 23.92
C THR A 490 -17.57 5.55 23.65
N SER A 491 -17.33 6.60 22.87
CA SER A 491 -15.99 7.15 22.69
C SER A 491 -15.27 7.39 24.02
N ASP A 492 -13.94 7.31 24.03
CA ASP A 492 -13.12 7.51 25.23
C ASP A 492 -13.30 8.91 25.83
N GLY A 493 -14.27 9.01 26.74
CA GLY A 493 -14.70 10.26 27.35
C GLY A 493 -15.34 11.26 26.40
N TRP A 494 -15.40 12.51 26.88
CA TRP A 494 -15.92 13.65 26.15
C TRP A 494 -14.78 14.40 25.46
N VAL A 495 -14.86 14.52 24.13
CA VAL A 495 -14.03 15.48 23.39
C VAL A 495 -14.59 16.87 23.64
N THR A 496 -13.70 17.82 23.96
CA THR A 496 -14.16 19.17 24.34
C THR A 496 -13.46 20.28 23.59
N ARG A 497 -14.16 21.41 23.41
CA ARG A 497 -13.64 22.60 22.74
C ARG A 497 -14.18 23.88 23.36
N ASN A 498 -13.33 24.89 23.52
CA ASN A 498 -13.78 26.20 23.99
C ASN A 498 -14.14 27.10 22.80
N ILE A 499 -15.14 27.96 22.96
CA ILE A 499 -15.51 29.02 22.00
C ILE A 499 -15.93 30.29 22.75
N ILE A 500 -15.93 31.42 22.04
CA ILE A 500 -16.45 32.71 22.52
C ILE A 500 -17.64 33.09 21.64
N VAL A 501 -18.78 33.43 22.24
CA VAL A 501 -19.92 33.98 21.52
C VAL A 501 -19.95 35.49 21.74
N SER A 502 -19.97 36.26 20.65
CA SER A 502 -19.98 37.73 20.65
C SER A 502 -20.91 38.26 19.55
N ASN A 503 -22.18 38.43 19.90
CA ASN A 503 -23.21 39.04 19.08
C ASN A 503 -23.30 40.55 19.27
#